data_AF-A0A960E416-F1
#
_entry.id   AF-A0A960E416-F1
#
_cell.length_a   1.000
_cell.length_b   1.000
_cell.length_c   1.000
_cell.angle_alpha   90.00
_cell.angle_beta   90.00
_cell.angle_gamma   90.00
#
_symmetry.space_group_name_H-M   'P 1'
#
loop_
_entity.id
_entity.type
_entity.pdbx_description
1 polymer ?
#
loop_
_entity_poly.entity_id
_entity_poly.type
_entity_poly.pdbx_seq_one_letter_code
_entity_poly.pdbx_strand_id
1 'polypeptide(L)' 'FLSARWALGTRFGRRLMWADVDHPPWPLHRAEVLDWDETLIAAAGLPAPEGEPHVLWSPGVEVRIALPHRTGAGR' A
#
# COMPACT_ATOMS: atom_id res chain seq x y z
N PHE A 1 9.80 3.62 -0.15
CA PHE A 1 9.36 2.94 -1.38
C PHE A 1 7.96 3.42 -1.72
N LEU A 2 7.74 3.96 -2.93
CA LEU A 2 6.45 4.56 -3.32
C LEU A 2 5.51 3.56 -4.01
N SER A 3 6.05 2.59 -4.77
CA SER A 3 5.25 1.66 -5.61
C SER A 3 5.49 0.17 -5.38
N ALA A 4 6.32 -0.22 -4.40
CA ALA A 4 6.54 -1.63 -4.09
C ALA A 4 6.45 -1.86 -2.58
N ARG A 5 5.43 -2.63 -2.18
CA ARG A 5 5.20 -3.07 -0.80
C ARG A 5 4.97 -4.57 -0.86
N TRP A 6 5.93 -5.32 -0.31
CA TRP A 6 6.03 -6.77 -0.48
C TRP A 6 5.32 -7.55 0.62
N ALA A 7 4.27 -6.96 1.19
CA ALA A 7 3.53 -7.59 2.27
C ALA A 7 2.10 -7.08 2.43
N LEU A 8 1.26 -7.98 2.93
CA LEU A 8 -0.12 -7.77 3.29
C LEU A 8 -0.25 -7.85 4.82
N GLY A 9 -0.66 -6.74 5.43
CA GLY A 9 -1.16 -6.73 6.81
C GLY A 9 -2.67 -6.80 6.81
N THR A 10 -3.26 -7.74 7.55
CA THR A 10 -4.72 -7.87 7.66
C THR A 10 -5.14 -8.35 9.04
N ARG A 11 -6.43 -8.25 9.36
CA ARG A 11 -6.99 -8.74 10.61
C ARG A 11 -7.95 -9.90 10.35
N PHE A 12 -7.71 -11.03 11.00
CA PHE A 12 -8.64 -12.16 11.04
C PHE A 12 -9.29 -12.24 12.42
N GLY A 13 -10.53 -11.77 12.53
CA GLY A 13 -11.20 -11.57 13.82
C GLY A 13 -10.47 -10.51 14.66
N ARG A 14 -9.89 -10.91 15.80
CA ARG A 14 -9.05 -10.02 16.65
C ARG A 14 -7.55 -10.19 16.42
N ARG A 15 -7.14 -11.06 15.48
CA ARG A 15 -5.73 -11.42 15.26
C ARG A 15 -5.16 -10.57 14.13
N LEU A 16 -4.01 -9.94 14.38
CA LEU A 16 -3.20 -9.35 13.32
C LEU A 16 -2.44 -10.47 12.60
N MET A 17 -2.56 -10.46 11.28
CA MET A 17 -2.00 -11.45 10.37
C MET A 17 -1.13 -10.74 9.34
N TRP A 18 -0.13 -11.45 8.86
CA TRP A 18 0.82 -11.00 7.87
C TRP A 18 1.02 -12.05 6.79
N ALA A 19 1.16 -11.62 5.55
CA ALA A 19 1.57 -12.48 4.45
C ALA A 19 2.59 -11.74 3.58
N ASP A 20 3.59 -12.48 3.11
CA ASP A 20 4.50 -11.97 2.11
C ASP A 20 3.78 -11.86 0.76
N VAL A 21 4.09 -10.80 0.02
CA VAL A 21 3.52 -10.51 -1.29
C VAL A 21 4.66 -10.44 -2.29
N ASP A 22 4.54 -11.20 -3.38
CA ASP A 22 5.47 -11.19 -4.50
C ASP A 22 4.77 -10.69 -5.76
N HIS A 23 5.39 -9.71 -6.43
CA HIS A 23 4.92 -9.15 -7.69
C HIS A 23 6.11 -8.58 -8.48
N PRO A 24 6.11 -8.57 -9.81
CA PRO A 24 7.13 -7.81 -10.57
C PRO A 24 6.96 -6.30 -10.32
N PRO A 25 7.97 -5.46 -10.62
CA PRO A 25 7.81 -4.01 -10.53
C PRO A 25 6.60 -3.52 -11.33
N TRP A 26 5.83 -2.60 -10.75
CA TRP A 26 4.65 -2.03 -11.41
C TRP A 26 5.07 -1.14 -12.58
N PRO A 27 4.51 -1.31 -13.79
CA PRO A 27 4.68 -0.33 -14.86
C PRO A 27 3.98 0.97 -14.47
N LEU A 28 4.72 2.08 -14.43
CA LEU A 28 4.18 3.39 -14.01
C LEU A 28 3.99 4.30 -15.21
N HIS A 29 2.80 4.87 -15.32
CA HIS A 29 2.43 5.87 -16.32
C HIS A 29 2.07 7.17 -15.61
N ARG A 30 2.34 8.30 -16.27
CA ARG A 30 1.82 9.60 -15.82
C ARG A 30 0.30 9.62 -15.96
N ALA A 31 -0.36 10.25 -14.99
CA ALA A 31 -1.79 10.49 -15.02
C ALA A 31 -2.10 11.90 -14.51
N GLU A 32 -3.34 12.32 -14.70
CA GLU A 32 -3.89 13.56 -14.17
C GLU A 32 -4.93 13.22 -13.11
N VAL A 33 -4.96 14.00 -12.02
CA VAL A 33 -6.01 13.91 -11.01
C VAL A 33 -7.20 14.72 -11.50
N LEU A 34 -8.31 14.05 -11.76
CA LEU A 34 -9.57 14.71 -12.10
C LEU A 34 -10.37 15.10 -10.85
N ASP A 35 -10.27 14.27 -9.81
CA ASP A 35 -10.88 14.47 -8.50
C ASP A 35 -10.10 13.64 -7.46
N TRP A 36 -10.02 14.11 -6.21
CA TRP A 36 -9.28 13.44 -5.15
C TRP A 36 -9.89 13.71 -3.77
N ASP A 37 -10.31 12.64 -3.11
CA ASP A 37 -10.66 12.62 -1.69
C ASP A 37 -9.65 11.76 -0.92
N GLU A 38 -9.04 12.31 0.11
CA GLU A 38 -7.93 11.73 0.87
C GLU A 38 -8.18 11.92 2.37
N THR A 39 -8.08 10.82 3.12
CA THR A 39 -8.24 10.86 4.59
C THR A 39 -7.14 10.13 5.35
N LEU A 40 -6.22 9.44 4.66
CA LEU A 40 -5.23 8.57 5.27
C LEU A 40 -4.12 9.37 5.95
N ILE A 41 -3.66 10.47 5.37
CA ILE A 41 -2.64 11.36 5.96
C ILE A 41 -3.16 11.92 7.28
N ALA A 42 -4.37 12.48 7.26
CA ALA A 42 -5.04 12.99 8.45
C ALA A 42 -5.29 11.89 9.50
N ALA A 43 -5.79 10.72 9.08
CA ALA A 43 -6.02 9.58 9.98
C ALA A 43 -4.73 9.05 10.61
N ALA A 44 -3.58 9.20 9.93
CA ALA A 44 -2.27 8.87 10.47
C ALA A 44 -1.70 9.95 11.42
N GLY A 45 -2.40 11.08 11.59
CA GLY A 45 -1.92 12.21 12.39
C GLY A 45 -0.73 12.94 11.79
N LEU A 46 -0.54 12.84 10.46
CA LEU A 46 0.57 13.47 9.74
C LEU A 46 0.14 14.84 9.20
N PRO A 47 1.08 15.80 9.06
CA PRO A 47 0.79 17.07 8.41
C PRO A 47 0.45 16.89 6.93
N ALA A 48 -0.35 17.81 6.39
CA ALA A 48 -0.65 17.82 4.96
C ALA A 48 0.63 18.01 4.13
N PRO A 49 0.78 17.31 3.00
CA PRO A 49 1.93 17.47 2.11
C PRO A 49 1.91 18.83 1.42
N GLU A 50 3.10 19.36 1.14
CA GLU A 50 3.29 20.61 0.42
C GLU A 50 3.68 20.35 -1.05
N GLY A 51 3.22 21.22 -1.96
CA GLY A 51 3.55 21.17 -3.39
C GLY A 51 2.62 20.29 -4.23
N GLU A 52 2.91 20.22 -5.53
CA GLU A 52 2.12 19.44 -6.49
C GLU A 52 2.28 17.93 -6.28
N PRO A 53 1.19 17.14 -6.34
CA PRO A 53 1.27 15.71 -6.14
C PRO A 53 2.01 15.02 -7.30
N HIS A 54 2.75 13.96 -6.97
CA HIS A 54 3.26 13.04 -7.97
C HIS A 54 2.17 12.04 -8.38
N VAL A 55 1.59 12.25 -9.56
CA VAL A 55 0.47 11.44 -10.05
C VAL A 55 0.97 10.35 -11.02
N LEU A 56 0.87 9.10 -10.57
CA LEU A 56 1.25 7.92 -11.34
C LEU A 56 0.15 6.86 -11.26
N TRP A 57 -0.08 6.18 -12.37
CA TRP A 57 -1.02 5.06 -12.47
C TRP A 57 -0.32 3.82 -13.02
N SER A 58 -0.84 2.64 -12.68
CA SER A 58 -0.39 1.37 -13.23
C SER A 58 -1.59 0.51 -13.63
N PRO A 59 -1.52 -0.21 -14.78
CA PRO A 59 -2.57 -1.15 -15.19
C PRO A 59 -2.71 -2.38 -14.27
N GLY A 60 -1.77 -2.61 -13.36
CA GLY A 60 -1.72 -3.85 -12.60
C GLY A 60 -0.57 -4.76 -13.01
N VAL A 61 -0.23 -5.66 -12.09
CA VAL A 61 0.65 -6.80 -12.34
C VAL A 61 0.02 -8.04 -11.71
N GLU A 62 0.48 -9.21 -12.12
CA GLU A 62 0.15 -10.44 -11.40
C GLU A 62 0.78 -10.41 -10.01
N VAL A 63 -0.01 -10.78 -8.99
CA VAL A 63 0.41 -10.75 -7.58
C VAL A 63 0.21 -12.13 -6.97
N ARG A 64 1.23 -12.60 -6.25
CA ARG A 64 1.17 -13.81 -5.43
C ARG A 64 1.21 -13.43 -3.96
N ILE A 65 0.26 -13.94 -3.19
CA ILE A 65 0.17 -13.69 -1.75
C ILE A 65 0.35 -15.03 -1.03
N ALA A 66 1.31 -15.09 -0.10
CA ALA A 66 1.56 -16.28 0.71
C ALA A 66 0.42 -16.54 1.71
N LEU A 67 0.43 -17.72 2.32
CA LEU A 67 -0.53 -18.03 3.39
C LEU A 67 -0.31 -17.09 4.59
N PRO A 68 -1.34 -16.38 5.08
CA PRO A 68 -1.18 -15.48 6.21
C PRO A 68 -0.79 -16.20 7.50
N HIS A 69 0.23 -15.69 8.18
CA HIS A 69 0.68 -16.15 9.49
C HIS A 69 0.47 -15.06 10.53
N ARG A 70 0.43 -15.43 11.81
CA ARG A 70 0.33 -14.44 12.89
C ARG A 70 1.63 -13.64 12.93
N THR A 71 1.52 -12.32 12.99
CA THR A 71 2.67 -11.50 13.38
C THR A 71 3.08 -11.90 14.80
N GLY A 72 4.27 -12.45 14.99
CA GLY A 72 4.82 -12.61 16.34
C GLY A 72 4.87 -11.25 17.04
N ALA A 73 4.71 -11.22 18.36
CA ALA A 73 5.16 -10.05 19.12
C ALA A 73 6.64 -9.85 18.77
N GLY A 74 7.00 -8.70 18.22
CA GLY A 74 8.36 -8.42 17.77
C GLY A 74 9.38 -8.72 18.85
N ARG A 75 10.59 -9.10 18.40
CA ARG A 75 11.80 -8.94 19.21
C ARG A 75 12.00 -7.47 19.56
#